data_AF-A0A7X9DHJ1-F1
#
_entry.id   AF-A0A7X9DHJ1-F1
#
_cell.length_a   1.000
_cell.length_b   1.000
_cell.length_c   1.000
_cell.angle_alpha   90.00
_cell.angle_beta   90.00
_cell.angle_gamma   90.00
#
_symmetry.space_group_name_H-M   'P 1'
#
loop_
_entity.id
_entity.type
_entity.pdbx_description
1 polymer ?
#
loop_
_entity_poly.entity_id
_entity_poly.type
_entity_poly.pdbx_seq_one_letter_code
_entity_poly.pdbx_strand_id
1 'polypeptide(L)'
;MSVNCLSKLHGLFNKDTFAILCYIPSPLDTQYYSKDFSDSMKSVLLLDRSLYYYAFSRLFTDTINKTGNYQAHVLAEIQNKIKHCKTKLDLLQLKEQKQKKHRAEIQEVNERITSYTNDINELRKKIEACNRYMDTLVAIDNVKKQIEDVNGQIEALEEKLETIEKYTKLIASKYPQFKDFSSEKRNNIHAMQNIYRQIQAISEEIETIIFGQESKNHALARNLLIINIILALGVLFVFLKPVFGITSMHRWLLVSLLILIQISSIGYYLIYVMMHSFKKIVLPLQQQKETYQIKLETLLNQNGISLDGITIDEIYEFLLQYFEEYNEYNEKQIDLLTIQKEIDESTSIDILAEEKRKLESNVKMLSDELHNLQEDIGIAIESAEHCMTIKMSLQNELDEKKALLVESQNKLDNIPEEIIDYEDEKNSILQEIDDLEKELKTINEKDRLINIIITSFDTAMQRYFKDRFNILTGKLKIMLQDLTQNKFGKIDEEYIKKIITHSINTPNPSLKYCIYVAAIFALYELLQQELPNIHLPLIIDDPFVLMDEETMGEFIKILQLWVGNRQVIIFTHNSNIKKLCAVTEL
;
A
#
# COMPACT_ATOMS: atom_id res chain seq x y z
N MET A 1 -71.54 -67.83 -34.19
CA MET A 1 -70.77 -67.23 -35.30
C MET A 1 -70.45 -68.33 -36.31
N SER A 2 -71.16 -68.39 -37.44
CA SER A 2 -70.80 -69.26 -38.57
C SER A 2 -69.65 -68.60 -39.32
N VAL A 3 -68.45 -69.14 -39.17
CA VAL A 3 -67.21 -68.56 -39.71
C VAL A 3 -66.68 -69.54 -40.74
N ASN A 4 -66.32 -69.04 -41.93
CA ASN A 4 -65.58 -69.80 -42.93
C ASN A 4 -64.37 -70.51 -42.27
N CYS A 5 -64.47 -71.83 -42.09
CA CYS A 5 -63.59 -72.61 -41.22
C CYS A 5 -62.13 -72.68 -41.70
N LEU A 6 -61.85 -72.60 -43.00
CA LEU A 6 -60.51 -72.87 -43.54
C LEU A 6 -59.48 -71.76 -43.27
N SER A 7 -59.84 -70.48 -43.33
CA SER A 7 -58.89 -69.37 -43.15
C SER A 7 -58.45 -69.17 -41.69
N LYS A 8 -59.23 -69.67 -40.71
CA LYS A 8 -58.87 -69.60 -39.29
C LYS A 8 -58.13 -70.84 -38.76
N LEU A 9 -58.23 -71.99 -39.43
CA LEU A 9 -57.49 -73.20 -39.05
C LEU A 9 -55.97 -73.00 -39.08
N HIS A 10 -55.46 -72.30 -40.11
CA HIS A 10 -54.04 -71.89 -40.19
C HIS A 10 -53.62 -70.93 -39.07
N GLY A 11 -54.58 -70.23 -38.45
CA GLY A 11 -54.31 -69.40 -37.29
C GLY A 11 -54.20 -70.21 -36.00
N LEU A 12 -55.04 -71.24 -35.84
CA LEU A 12 -55.15 -72.05 -34.61
C LEU A 12 -54.08 -73.12 -34.47
N PHE A 13 -53.64 -73.71 -35.59
CA PHE A 13 -52.66 -74.80 -35.61
C PHE A 13 -51.44 -74.39 -36.42
N ASN A 14 -50.24 -74.66 -35.90
CA ASN A 14 -49.04 -74.64 -36.72
C ASN A 14 -49.05 -75.84 -37.69
N LYS A 15 -48.15 -75.82 -38.69
CA LYS A 15 -48.08 -76.86 -39.73
C LYS A 15 -47.98 -78.27 -39.13
N ASP A 16 -47.15 -78.43 -38.10
CA ASP A 16 -46.85 -79.74 -37.52
C ASP A 16 -48.02 -80.26 -36.66
N THR A 17 -48.70 -79.38 -35.94
CA THR A 17 -49.90 -79.71 -35.16
C THR A 17 -51.05 -80.11 -36.07
N PHE A 18 -51.25 -79.39 -37.17
CA PHE A 18 -52.25 -79.76 -38.17
C PHE A 18 -51.92 -81.11 -38.81
N ALA A 19 -50.65 -81.35 -39.16
CA ALA A 19 -50.21 -82.60 -39.73
C ALA A 19 -50.43 -83.79 -38.79
N ILE A 20 -50.10 -83.65 -37.49
CA ILE A 20 -50.30 -84.70 -36.49
C ILE A 20 -51.77 -85.04 -36.33
N LEU A 21 -52.65 -84.04 -36.32
CA LEU A 21 -54.08 -84.31 -36.23
C LEU A 21 -54.58 -84.99 -37.49
N CYS A 22 -54.14 -84.61 -38.68
CA CYS A 22 -54.73 -85.03 -39.95
C CYS A 22 -54.05 -86.24 -40.63
N TYR A 23 -52.89 -86.72 -40.16
CA TYR A 23 -52.13 -87.76 -40.85
C TYR A 23 -51.51 -88.78 -39.88
N ILE A 24 -51.73 -90.07 -40.18
CA ILE A 24 -51.07 -91.21 -39.56
C ILE A 24 -50.17 -91.87 -40.62
N PRO A 25 -48.84 -91.87 -40.45
CA PRO A 25 -47.90 -92.47 -41.39
C PRO A 25 -47.93 -94.00 -41.31
N SER A 26 -47.30 -94.69 -42.26
CA SER A 26 -47.16 -96.15 -42.22
C SER A 26 -46.41 -96.59 -40.94
N PRO A 27 -46.70 -97.78 -40.38
CA PRO A 27 -45.91 -98.34 -39.28
C PRO A 27 -44.41 -98.46 -39.60
N LEU A 28 -44.03 -98.52 -40.87
CA LEU A 28 -42.64 -98.58 -41.32
C LEU A 28 -41.95 -97.21 -41.37
N ASP A 29 -42.70 -96.11 -41.43
CA ASP A 29 -42.17 -94.75 -41.58
C ASP A 29 -41.80 -94.08 -40.26
N THR A 30 -40.81 -94.66 -39.57
CA THR A 30 -40.40 -94.28 -38.21
C THR A 30 -39.95 -92.81 -38.03
N GLN A 31 -39.63 -92.11 -39.12
CA GLN A 31 -39.20 -90.71 -39.15
C GLN A 31 -40.27 -89.69 -38.71
N TYR A 32 -41.56 -90.03 -38.86
CA TYR A 32 -42.67 -89.11 -38.55
C TYR A 32 -43.14 -89.16 -37.09
N TYR A 33 -42.60 -90.08 -36.27
CA TYR A 33 -43.14 -90.38 -34.94
C TYR A 33 -42.49 -89.62 -33.77
N SER A 34 -41.48 -88.77 -33.97
CA SER A 34 -40.62 -88.38 -32.84
C SER A 34 -40.15 -86.94 -32.71
N LYS A 35 -40.17 -86.07 -33.72
CA LYS A 35 -39.45 -84.79 -33.58
C LYS A 35 -40.25 -83.67 -32.90
N ASP A 36 -41.54 -83.53 -33.22
CA ASP A 36 -42.36 -82.39 -32.75
C ASP A 36 -43.70 -82.80 -32.12
N PHE A 37 -43.84 -84.09 -31.76
CA PHE A 37 -45.09 -84.63 -31.23
C PHE A 37 -45.50 -83.99 -29.90
N SER A 38 -44.55 -83.77 -28.98
CA SER A 38 -44.84 -83.20 -27.66
C SER A 38 -45.29 -81.73 -27.75
N ASP A 39 -44.62 -80.91 -28.56
CA ASP A 39 -44.97 -79.49 -28.73
C ASP A 39 -46.31 -79.32 -29.47
N SER A 40 -46.57 -80.17 -30.45
CA SER A 40 -47.84 -80.18 -31.18
C SER A 40 -48.98 -80.67 -30.28
N MET A 41 -48.76 -81.74 -29.52
CA MET A 41 -49.71 -82.22 -28.50
C MET A 41 -50.01 -81.13 -27.48
N LYS A 42 -48.99 -80.45 -26.95
CA LYS A 42 -49.14 -79.32 -26.02
C LYS A 42 -49.96 -78.20 -26.63
N SER A 43 -49.72 -77.87 -27.90
CA SER A 43 -50.48 -76.84 -28.62
C SER A 43 -51.96 -77.21 -28.73
N VAL A 44 -52.31 -78.47 -28.99
CA VAL A 44 -53.71 -78.94 -29.01
C VAL A 44 -54.34 -78.92 -27.62
N LEU A 45 -53.64 -79.44 -26.60
CA LEU A 45 -54.19 -79.54 -25.24
C LEU A 45 -54.44 -78.18 -24.58
N LEU A 46 -53.68 -77.16 -24.99
CA LEU A 46 -53.85 -75.79 -24.51
C LEU A 46 -54.96 -75.02 -25.24
N LEU A 47 -55.57 -75.58 -26.29
CA LEU A 47 -56.78 -75.00 -26.89
C LEU A 47 -57.96 -75.24 -25.97
N ASP A 48 -58.68 -74.16 -25.67
CA ASP A 48 -59.86 -74.15 -24.84
C ASP A 48 -61.03 -73.51 -25.60
N ARG A 49 -62.26 -73.74 -25.12
CA ARG A 49 -63.48 -73.11 -25.69
C ARG A 49 -63.40 -71.60 -25.85
N SER A 50 -62.72 -70.90 -24.94
CA SER A 50 -62.63 -69.43 -24.99
C SER A 50 -61.52 -68.91 -25.90
N LEU A 51 -60.63 -69.80 -26.37
CA LEU A 51 -59.41 -69.47 -27.11
C LEU A 51 -58.53 -68.44 -26.39
N TYR A 52 -58.67 -68.32 -25.06
CA TYR A 52 -58.01 -67.29 -24.27
C TYR A 52 -56.50 -67.51 -24.25
N TYR A 53 -56.05 -68.76 -24.10
CA TYR A 53 -54.63 -69.08 -24.17
C TYR A 53 -54.03 -68.70 -25.53
N TYR A 54 -54.73 -69.02 -26.62
CA TYR A 54 -54.31 -68.69 -27.97
C TYR A 54 -54.21 -67.17 -28.20
N ALA A 55 -55.21 -66.41 -27.74
CA ALA A 55 -55.21 -64.96 -27.84
C ALA A 55 -54.12 -64.34 -26.96
N PHE A 56 -53.96 -64.82 -25.73
CA PHE A 56 -52.96 -64.35 -24.79
C PHE A 56 -51.55 -64.64 -25.29
N SER A 57 -51.26 -65.87 -25.73
CA SER A 57 -49.94 -66.18 -26.30
C SER A 57 -49.68 -65.25 -27.49
N ARG A 58 -50.62 -65.02 -28.39
CA ARG A 58 -50.38 -64.11 -29.52
C ARG A 58 -50.15 -62.65 -29.12
N LEU A 59 -50.81 -62.15 -28.08
CA LEU A 59 -50.63 -60.78 -27.57
C LEU A 59 -49.33 -60.61 -26.78
N PHE A 60 -48.92 -61.65 -26.05
CA PHE A 60 -47.82 -61.58 -25.09
C PHE A 60 -46.54 -62.28 -25.53
N THR A 61 -46.53 -63.15 -26.55
CA THR A 61 -45.30 -63.84 -27.03
C THR A 61 -44.31 -62.83 -27.60
N ASP A 62 -44.79 -61.80 -28.29
CA ASP A 62 -43.95 -60.69 -28.77
C ASP A 62 -43.41 -59.82 -27.64
N THR A 63 -44.10 -59.73 -26.50
CA THR A 63 -43.66 -58.95 -25.32
C THR A 63 -42.76 -59.75 -24.38
N ILE A 64 -42.98 -61.06 -24.25
CA ILE A 64 -42.18 -61.99 -23.44
C ILE A 64 -40.82 -62.26 -24.10
N ASN A 65 -40.79 -62.38 -25.44
CA ASN A 65 -39.54 -62.65 -26.17
C ASN A 65 -38.80 -61.37 -26.60
N LYS A 66 -39.43 -60.20 -26.56
CA LYS A 66 -38.75 -58.89 -26.68
C LYS A 66 -38.47 -58.29 -25.30
N THR A 67 -37.84 -59.08 -24.43
CA THR A 67 -37.22 -58.63 -23.17
C THR A 67 -35.96 -57.76 -23.39
N GLY A 68 -35.76 -57.24 -24.60
CA GLY A 68 -34.62 -56.41 -24.97
C GLY A 68 -35.01 -54.94 -25.17
N ASN A 69 -34.43 -54.09 -24.34
CA ASN A 69 -34.20 -52.66 -24.53
C ASN A 69 -35.27 -51.65 -24.14
N TYR A 70 -36.50 -51.60 -24.66
CA TYR A 70 -37.26 -50.33 -24.53
C TYR A 70 -37.54 -49.89 -23.09
N GLN A 71 -38.13 -50.77 -22.27
CA GLN A 71 -38.53 -50.42 -20.90
C GLN A 71 -37.32 -50.30 -19.96
N ALA A 72 -36.33 -51.18 -20.12
CA ALA A 72 -35.05 -51.09 -19.41
C ALA A 72 -34.28 -49.82 -19.79
N HIS A 73 -34.34 -49.38 -21.05
CA HIS A 73 -33.74 -48.15 -21.54
C HIS A 73 -34.44 -46.93 -20.95
N VAL A 74 -35.78 -46.89 -20.92
CA VAL A 74 -36.54 -45.79 -20.29
C VAL A 74 -36.21 -45.67 -18.80
N LEU A 75 -36.16 -46.80 -18.08
CA LEU A 75 -35.74 -46.82 -16.67
C LEU A 75 -34.31 -46.31 -16.49
N ALA A 76 -33.37 -46.79 -17.31
CA ALA A 76 -31.98 -46.35 -17.27
C ALA A 76 -31.83 -44.86 -17.62
N GLU A 77 -32.62 -44.35 -18.57
CA GLU A 77 -32.60 -42.94 -18.97
C GLU A 77 -33.07 -42.02 -17.84
N ILE A 78 -34.19 -42.35 -17.18
CA ILE A 78 -34.70 -41.59 -16.03
C ILE A 78 -33.69 -41.65 -14.87
N GLN A 79 -33.12 -42.83 -14.59
CA GLN A 79 -32.07 -42.97 -13.56
C GLN A 79 -30.82 -42.13 -13.89
N ASN A 80 -30.41 -42.09 -15.16
CA ASN A 80 -29.29 -41.27 -15.61
C ASN A 80 -29.59 -39.77 -15.49
N LYS A 81 -30.82 -39.34 -15.81
CA LYS A 81 -31.26 -37.95 -15.61
C LYS A 81 -31.22 -37.57 -14.12
N ILE A 82 -31.77 -38.40 -13.24
CA ILE A 82 -31.68 -38.20 -11.78
C ILE A 82 -30.22 -38.10 -11.33
N LYS A 83 -29.33 -38.98 -11.82
CA LYS A 83 -27.90 -38.93 -11.50
C LYS A 83 -27.24 -37.64 -11.99
N HIS A 84 -27.61 -37.17 -13.18
CA HIS A 84 -27.12 -35.91 -13.74
C HIS A 84 -27.56 -34.71 -12.89
N CYS A 85 -28.84 -34.62 -12.52
CA CYS A 85 -29.37 -33.59 -11.63
C CYS A 85 -28.66 -33.61 -10.26
N LYS A 86 -28.43 -34.80 -9.67
CA LYS A 86 -27.67 -34.94 -8.41
C LYS A 86 -26.23 -34.46 -8.55
N THR A 87 -25.56 -34.79 -9.64
CA THR A 87 -24.20 -34.28 -9.92
C THR A 87 -24.19 -32.76 -10.08
N LYS A 88 -25.20 -32.19 -10.74
CA LYS A 88 -25.36 -30.74 -10.87
C LYS A 88 -25.55 -30.07 -9.50
N LEU A 89 -26.34 -30.67 -8.62
CA LEU A 89 -26.53 -30.23 -7.24
C LEU A 89 -25.21 -30.25 -6.45
N ASP A 90 -24.44 -31.34 -6.54
CA ASP A 90 -23.13 -31.45 -5.88
C ASP A 90 -22.14 -30.37 -6.37
N LEU A 91 -22.14 -30.10 -7.68
CA LEU A 91 -21.32 -29.03 -8.26
C LEU A 91 -21.73 -27.64 -7.74
N LEU A 92 -23.04 -27.38 -7.58
CA LEU A 92 -23.53 -26.14 -6.98
C LEU A 92 -23.11 -26.02 -5.50
N GLN A 93 -23.21 -27.09 -4.72
CA GLN A 93 -22.73 -27.09 -3.34
C GLN A 93 -21.22 -26.83 -3.23
N LEU A 94 -20.41 -27.41 -4.13
CA LEU A 94 -18.98 -27.13 -4.20
C LEU A 94 -18.70 -25.65 -4.54
N LYS A 95 -19.48 -25.06 -5.46
CA LYS A 95 -19.40 -23.63 -5.78
C LYS A 95 -19.75 -22.76 -4.57
N GLU A 96 -20.82 -23.06 -3.84
CA GLU A 96 -21.20 -22.35 -2.60
C GLU A 96 -20.11 -22.45 -1.52
N GLN A 97 -19.55 -23.64 -1.31
CA GLN A 97 -18.47 -23.83 -0.33
C GLN A 97 -17.23 -23.02 -0.72
N LYS A 98 -16.86 -23.03 -2.01
CA LYS A 98 -15.76 -22.21 -2.53
C LYS A 98 -16.02 -20.72 -2.31
N GLN A 99 -17.24 -20.26 -2.57
CA GLN A 99 -17.65 -18.87 -2.35
C GLN A 99 -17.61 -18.48 -0.86
N LYS A 100 -18.08 -19.35 0.05
CA LYS A 100 -17.98 -19.14 1.50
C LYS A 100 -16.52 -19.03 1.95
N LYS A 101 -15.64 -19.89 1.42
CA LYS A 101 -14.20 -19.84 1.69
C LYS A 101 -13.60 -18.51 1.21
N HIS A 102 -13.93 -18.07 -0.01
CA HIS A 102 -13.47 -16.78 -0.53
C HIS A 102 -13.97 -15.61 0.31
N ARG A 103 -15.22 -15.62 0.80
CA ARG A 103 -15.72 -14.58 1.72
C ARG A 103 -14.95 -14.53 3.03
N ALA A 104 -14.66 -15.69 3.62
CA ALA A 104 -13.86 -15.75 4.85
C ALA A 104 -12.43 -15.23 4.62
N GLU A 105 -11.82 -15.60 3.48
CA GLU A 105 -10.49 -15.14 3.09
C GLU A 105 -10.45 -13.62 2.83
N ILE A 106 -11.46 -13.07 2.13
CA ILE A 106 -11.63 -11.63 1.94
C ILE A 106 -11.75 -10.91 3.29
N GLN A 107 -12.53 -11.44 4.22
CA GLN A 107 -12.69 -10.85 5.55
C GLN A 107 -11.35 -10.83 6.31
N GLU A 108 -10.64 -11.97 6.36
CA GLU A 108 -9.35 -12.09 7.04
C GLU A 108 -8.29 -11.14 6.44
N VAL A 109 -8.24 -11.04 5.11
CA VAL A 109 -7.33 -10.13 4.41
C VAL A 109 -7.70 -8.67 4.69
N ASN A 110 -8.97 -8.30 4.69
CA ASN A 110 -9.42 -6.94 5.02
C ASN A 110 -9.10 -6.55 6.47
N GLU A 111 -9.24 -7.48 7.42
CA GLU A 111 -8.83 -7.26 8.81
C GLU A 111 -7.31 -7.01 8.90
N ARG A 112 -6.49 -7.77 8.17
CA ARG A 112 -5.04 -7.53 8.08
C ARG A 112 -4.70 -6.19 7.44
N ILE A 113 -5.35 -5.82 6.33
CA ILE A 113 -5.17 -4.52 5.67
C ILE A 113 -5.48 -3.37 6.64
N THR A 114 -6.57 -3.49 7.40
CA THR A 114 -6.98 -2.49 8.39
C THR A 114 -5.92 -2.37 9.50
N SER A 115 -5.43 -3.50 10.02
CA SER A 115 -4.36 -3.52 11.03
C SER A 115 -3.08 -2.86 10.52
N TYR A 116 -2.58 -3.25 9.35
CA TYR A 116 -1.36 -2.67 8.78
C TYR A 116 -1.52 -1.19 8.45
N THR A 117 -2.71 -0.76 8.01
CA THR A 117 -2.98 0.66 7.77
C THR A 117 -2.90 1.48 9.07
N ASN A 118 -3.41 0.94 10.18
CA ASN A 118 -3.31 1.58 11.49
C ASN A 118 -1.84 1.65 11.97
N ASP A 119 -1.10 0.54 11.89
CA ASP A 119 0.32 0.48 12.24
C ASP A 119 1.14 1.53 11.45
N ILE A 120 0.91 1.61 10.12
CA ILE A 120 1.57 2.58 9.24
C ILE A 120 1.27 4.03 9.68
N ASN A 121 0.04 4.32 10.08
CA ASN A 121 -0.35 5.65 10.53
C ASN A 121 0.31 6.01 11.88
N GLU A 122 0.41 5.06 12.81
CA GLU A 122 1.14 5.28 14.08
C GLU A 122 2.64 5.48 13.85
N LEU A 123 3.28 4.64 13.03
CA LEU A 123 4.69 4.77 12.70
C LEU A 123 4.99 6.11 12.01
N ARG A 124 4.11 6.58 11.11
CA ARG A 124 4.24 7.92 10.50
C ARG A 124 4.19 9.04 11.54
N LYS A 125 3.27 8.99 12.50
CA LYS A 125 3.19 9.99 13.58
C LYS A 125 4.49 10.02 14.41
N LYS A 126 5.03 8.84 14.76
CA LYS A 126 6.30 8.74 15.49
C LYS A 126 7.48 9.29 14.69
N ILE A 127 7.57 9.00 13.40
CA ILE A 127 8.62 9.54 12.52
C ILE A 127 8.51 11.07 12.41
N GLU A 128 7.30 11.62 12.32
CA GLU A 128 7.08 13.07 12.31
C GLU A 128 7.51 13.71 13.64
N ALA A 129 7.19 13.08 14.77
CA ALA A 129 7.66 13.51 16.09
C ALA A 129 9.20 13.49 16.18
N CYS A 130 9.87 12.46 15.66
CA CYS A 130 11.34 12.42 15.58
C CYS A 130 11.92 13.56 14.73
N ASN A 131 11.28 13.93 13.62
CA ASN A 131 11.72 15.07 12.80
C ASN A 131 11.62 16.38 13.58
N ARG A 132 10.47 16.62 14.22
CA ARG A 132 10.26 17.81 15.06
C ARG A 132 11.26 17.85 16.22
N TYR A 133 11.54 16.72 16.85
CA TYR A 133 12.53 16.62 17.92
C TYR A 133 13.93 17.08 17.45
N MET A 134 14.35 16.65 16.25
CA MET A 134 15.63 17.11 15.67
C MET A 134 15.61 18.60 15.32
N ASP A 135 14.52 19.11 14.75
CA ASP A 135 14.40 20.54 14.42
C ASP A 135 14.44 21.42 15.69
N THR A 136 13.78 20.99 16.77
CA THR A 136 13.80 21.67 18.07
C THR A 136 15.19 21.62 18.70
N LEU A 137 15.94 20.52 18.58
CA LEU A 137 17.35 20.46 19.02
C LEU A 137 18.22 21.48 18.28
N VAL A 138 18.06 21.61 16.96
CA VAL A 138 18.79 22.61 16.15
C VAL A 138 18.40 24.02 16.58
N ALA A 139 17.11 24.27 16.86
CA ALA A 139 16.65 25.56 17.35
C ALA A 139 17.27 25.90 18.72
N ILE A 140 17.37 24.94 19.65
CA ILE A 140 18.04 25.14 20.94
C ILE A 140 19.52 25.50 20.75
N ASP A 141 20.24 24.79 19.88
CA ASP A 141 21.65 25.09 19.62
C ASP A 141 21.84 26.49 19.02
N ASN A 142 20.92 26.92 18.14
CA ASN A 142 20.96 28.27 17.58
C ASN A 142 20.70 29.34 18.65
N VAL A 143 19.70 29.13 19.51
CA VAL A 143 19.41 30.05 20.63
C VAL A 143 20.58 30.08 21.63
N LYS A 144 21.23 28.95 21.91
CA LYS A 144 22.44 28.91 22.75
C LYS A 144 23.59 29.72 22.15
N LYS A 145 23.83 29.64 20.84
CA LYS A 145 24.83 30.49 20.16
C LYS A 145 24.49 31.97 20.26
N GLN A 146 23.21 32.34 20.15
CA GLN A 146 22.77 33.71 20.35
C GLN A 146 23.03 34.18 21.79
N ILE A 147 22.79 33.33 22.80
CA ILE A 147 23.13 33.63 24.20
C ILE A 147 24.64 33.83 24.36
N GLU A 148 25.47 33.02 23.70
CA GLU A 148 26.93 33.12 23.75
C GLU A 148 27.43 34.44 23.11
N ASP A 149 26.87 34.84 21.97
CA ASP A 149 27.18 36.12 21.32
C ASP A 149 26.76 37.33 22.16
N VAL A 150 25.55 37.30 22.74
CA VAL A 150 25.08 38.35 23.67
C VAL A 150 25.96 38.41 24.91
N ASN A 151 26.41 37.27 25.46
CA ASN A 151 27.37 37.26 26.57
C ASN A 151 28.71 37.89 26.18
N GLY A 152 29.24 37.57 25.00
CA GLY A 152 30.48 38.17 24.51
C GLY A 152 30.37 39.70 24.31
N GLN A 153 29.20 40.18 23.87
CA GLN A 153 28.94 41.62 23.77
C GLN A 153 28.84 42.30 25.14
N ILE A 154 28.24 41.65 26.13
CA ILE A 154 28.18 42.16 27.52
C ILE A 154 29.59 42.25 28.12
N GLU A 155 30.40 41.19 28.02
CA GLU A 155 31.77 41.17 28.56
C GLU A 155 32.65 42.27 27.92
N ALA A 156 32.54 42.47 26.60
CA ALA A 156 33.28 43.52 25.90
C ALA A 156 32.88 44.94 26.34
N LEU A 157 31.61 45.16 26.69
CA LEU A 157 31.14 46.45 27.21
C LEU A 157 31.57 46.69 28.66
N GLU A 158 31.58 45.65 29.50
CA GLU A 158 32.08 45.72 30.88
C GLU A 158 33.59 46.07 30.92
N GLU A 159 34.40 45.48 30.04
CA GLU A 159 35.85 45.78 29.95
C GLU A 159 36.10 47.24 29.53
N LYS A 160 35.30 47.77 28.59
CA LYS A 160 35.38 49.18 28.17
C LYS A 160 34.99 50.14 29.30
N LEU A 161 33.96 49.82 30.09
CA LEU A 161 33.55 50.62 31.24
C LEU A 161 34.62 50.65 32.33
N GLU A 162 35.26 49.51 32.63
CA GLU A 162 36.36 49.44 33.61
C GLU A 162 37.57 50.27 33.15
N THR A 163 37.83 50.27 31.84
CA THR A 163 38.90 51.08 31.22
C THR A 163 38.63 52.59 31.37
N ILE A 164 37.40 53.04 31.14
CA ILE A 164 37.00 54.45 31.38
C ILE A 164 37.19 54.84 32.84
N GLU A 165 36.79 53.99 33.78
CA GLU A 165 36.90 54.29 35.21
C GLU A 165 38.38 54.47 35.64
N LYS A 166 39.27 53.60 35.13
CA LYS A 166 40.72 53.69 35.33
C LYS A 166 41.31 54.97 34.72
N TYR A 167 40.97 55.29 33.47
CA TYR A 167 41.45 56.50 32.79
C TYR A 167 40.97 57.79 33.46
N THR A 168 39.71 57.81 33.93
CA THR A 168 39.14 58.96 34.65
C THR A 168 39.88 59.22 35.96
N LYS A 169 40.19 58.16 36.74
CA LYS A 169 40.97 58.27 37.98
C LYS A 169 42.42 58.73 37.71
N LEU A 170 43.05 58.24 36.63
CA LEU A 170 44.40 58.62 36.25
C LEU A 170 44.51 60.13 35.94
N ILE A 171 43.62 60.65 35.07
CA ILE A 171 43.60 62.07 34.68
C ILE A 171 43.35 62.96 35.89
N ALA A 172 42.40 62.59 36.75
CA ALA A 172 42.08 63.35 37.96
C ALA A 172 43.25 63.40 38.98
N SER A 173 44.15 62.41 38.97
CA SER A 173 45.31 62.36 39.87
C SER A 173 46.53 63.12 39.34
N LYS A 174 46.81 63.06 38.03
CA LYS A 174 48.02 63.63 37.41
C LYS A 174 47.90 65.14 37.20
N TYR A 175 46.69 65.68 37.04
CA TYR A 175 46.45 67.10 36.75
C TYR A 175 45.42 67.74 37.71
N PRO A 176 45.69 67.79 39.03
CA PRO A 176 44.72 68.28 40.01
C PRO A 176 44.37 69.77 39.82
N GLN A 177 45.31 70.59 39.30
CA GLN A 177 45.08 72.02 39.04
C GLN A 177 44.03 72.30 37.95
N PHE A 178 43.67 71.32 37.12
CA PHE A 178 42.72 71.47 36.01
C PHE A 178 41.37 70.77 36.26
N LYS A 179 41.14 70.25 37.48
CA LYS A 179 39.94 69.49 37.85
C LYS A 179 38.62 70.27 37.72
N ASP A 180 38.67 71.60 37.89
CA ASP A 180 37.53 72.52 37.79
C ASP A 180 37.82 73.68 36.82
N PHE A 181 38.37 73.36 35.66
CA PHE A 181 38.80 74.36 34.68
C PHE A 181 37.63 74.94 33.87
N SER A 182 37.09 76.08 34.33
CA SER A 182 35.99 76.79 33.64
C SER A 182 36.38 77.32 32.25
N SER A 183 35.38 77.54 31.37
CA SER A 183 35.55 78.14 30.05
C SER A 183 36.18 79.54 30.08
N GLU A 184 35.98 80.29 31.16
CA GLU A 184 36.55 81.62 31.37
C GLU A 184 38.07 81.55 31.63
N LYS A 185 38.53 80.59 32.44
CA LYS A 185 39.95 80.31 32.67
C LYS A 185 40.68 79.84 31.40
N ARG A 186 39.99 79.13 30.51
CA ARG A 186 40.48 78.74 29.17
C ARG A 186 40.80 79.94 28.28
N ASN A 187 39.90 80.91 28.22
CA ASN A 187 40.11 82.12 27.41
C ASN A 187 41.23 83.01 27.96
N ASN A 188 41.40 83.02 29.29
CA ASN A 188 42.48 83.77 29.93
C ASN A 188 43.87 83.23 29.60
N ILE A 189 44.05 81.90 29.46
CA ILE A 189 45.32 81.30 29.02
C ILE A 189 45.77 81.85 27.66
N HIS A 190 44.86 81.93 26.68
CA HIS A 190 45.16 82.50 25.37
C HIS A 190 45.45 84.01 25.42
N ALA A 191 44.76 84.74 26.30
CA ALA A 191 45.02 86.16 26.51
C ALA A 191 46.42 86.42 27.13
N MET A 192 46.84 85.59 28.10
CA MET A 192 48.17 85.64 28.70
C MET A 192 49.29 85.38 27.67
N GLN A 193 49.12 84.38 26.80
CA GLN A 193 50.06 84.08 25.71
C GLN A 193 50.25 85.26 24.75
N ASN A 194 49.18 85.99 24.43
CA ASN A 194 49.26 87.17 23.56
C ASN A 194 49.93 88.37 24.23
N ILE A 195 49.66 88.62 25.51
CA ILE A 195 50.30 89.71 26.26
C ILE A 195 51.80 89.42 26.46
N TYR A 196 52.16 88.16 26.72
CA TYR A 196 53.55 87.70 26.80
C TYR A 196 54.36 88.07 25.55
N ARG A 197 53.83 87.77 24.36
CA ARG A 197 54.50 88.12 23.08
C ARG A 197 54.72 89.63 22.90
N GLN A 198 53.81 90.46 23.39
CA GLN A 198 53.90 91.92 23.23
C GLN A 198 54.94 92.58 24.14
N ILE A 199 55.12 92.06 25.36
CA ILE A 199 56.14 92.57 26.31
C ILE A 199 57.57 92.28 25.79
N GLN A 200 57.76 91.12 25.17
CA GLN A 200 59.04 90.73 24.59
C GLN A 200 59.46 91.68 23.45
N ALA A 201 58.56 91.99 22.52
CA ALA A 201 58.83 92.88 21.39
C ALA A 201 59.19 94.32 21.81
N ILE A 202 58.50 94.88 22.81
CA ILE A 202 58.77 96.26 23.30
C ILE A 202 60.13 96.37 24.00
N SER A 203 60.57 95.31 24.68
CA SER A 203 61.87 95.30 25.39
C SER A 203 63.05 95.36 24.42
N GLU A 204 62.95 94.69 23.28
CA GLU A 204 63.98 94.63 22.23
C GLU A 204 64.14 95.99 21.51
N GLU A 205 63.04 96.74 21.35
CA GLU A 205 63.02 98.06 20.72
C GLU A 205 63.67 99.17 21.59
N ILE A 206 63.63 99.04 22.92
CA ILE A 206 64.25 100.01 23.85
C ILE A 206 65.79 99.92 23.82
N GLU A 207 66.36 98.72 23.79
CA GLU A 207 67.82 98.52 23.84
C GLU A 207 68.54 99.08 22.60
N THR A 208 67.93 98.95 21.42
CA THR A 208 68.52 99.40 20.16
C THR A 208 68.65 100.93 20.06
N ILE A 209 67.74 101.69 20.67
CA ILE A 209 67.74 103.16 20.65
C ILE A 209 68.83 103.75 21.58
N ILE A 210 69.08 103.12 22.73
CA ILE A 210 70.03 103.61 23.74
C ILE A 210 71.47 103.59 23.21
N PHE A 211 71.85 102.50 22.54
CA PHE A 211 73.23 102.29 22.08
C PHE A 211 73.67 103.27 20.96
N GLY A 212 72.72 103.76 20.15
CA GLY A 212 73.03 104.63 19.00
C GLY A 212 73.39 106.08 19.34
N GLN A 213 72.93 106.61 20.48
CA GLN A 213 73.01 108.04 20.80
C GLN A 213 74.25 108.42 21.62
N GLU A 214 74.78 107.51 22.44
CA GLU A 214 75.92 107.75 23.33
C GLU A 214 77.23 107.96 22.56
N SER A 215 77.39 107.28 21.42
CA SER A 215 78.60 107.39 20.57
C SER A 215 78.79 108.76 19.90
N LYS A 216 77.71 109.45 19.53
CA LYS A 216 77.77 110.72 18.78
C LYS A 216 78.12 111.94 19.65
N ASN A 217 77.66 111.96 20.90
CA ASN A 217 77.90 113.10 21.80
C ASN A 217 79.35 113.20 22.28
N HIS A 218 80.04 112.08 22.46
CA HIS A 218 81.44 112.07 22.94
C HIS A 218 82.43 112.66 21.92
N ALA A 219 82.19 112.51 20.61
CA ALA A 219 83.08 113.00 19.58
C ALA A 219 83.08 114.54 19.46
N LEU A 220 81.91 115.18 19.63
CA LEU A 220 81.76 116.64 19.50
C LEU A 220 82.39 117.41 20.67
N ALA A 221 82.24 116.93 21.90
CA ALA A 221 82.77 117.59 23.09
C ALA A 221 84.31 117.72 23.07
N ARG A 222 85.01 116.70 22.55
CA ARG A 222 86.47 116.66 22.49
C ARG A 222 87.05 117.75 21.57
N ASN A 223 86.43 117.97 20.41
CA ASN A 223 86.96 118.89 19.40
C ASN A 223 86.84 120.37 19.82
N LEU A 224 85.77 120.74 20.51
CA LEU A 224 85.53 122.11 21.00
C LEU A 224 86.50 122.54 22.11
N LEU A 225 86.91 121.59 22.96
CA LEU A 225 87.82 121.86 24.09
C LEU A 225 89.21 122.27 23.59
N ILE A 226 89.72 121.61 22.55
CA ILE A 226 91.03 121.89 21.95
C ILE A 226 91.10 123.33 21.41
N ILE A 227 90.04 123.78 20.72
CA ILE A 227 89.98 125.12 20.11
C ILE A 227 90.03 126.22 21.18
N ASN A 228 89.32 126.04 22.30
CA ASN A 228 89.29 127.04 23.37
C ASN A 228 90.65 127.20 24.08
N ILE A 229 91.41 126.12 24.25
CA ILE A 229 92.76 126.18 24.86
C ILE A 229 93.72 127.00 24.00
N ILE A 230 93.71 126.80 22.67
CA ILE A 230 94.58 127.52 21.74
C ILE A 230 94.30 129.03 21.78
N LEU A 231 93.02 129.42 21.80
CA LEU A 231 92.61 130.82 21.89
C LEU A 231 93.05 131.49 23.20
N ALA A 232 93.05 130.76 24.33
CA ALA A 232 93.45 131.29 25.63
C ALA A 232 94.95 131.64 25.67
N LEU A 233 95.78 130.78 25.07
CA LEU A 233 97.21 131.04 24.89
C LEU A 233 97.47 132.26 24.01
N GLY A 234 96.65 132.45 22.97
CA GLY A 234 96.70 133.65 22.11
C GLY A 234 96.47 134.94 22.88
N VAL A 235 95.50 134.97 23.81
CA VAL A 235 95.24 136.14 24.67
C VAL A 235 96.45 136.45 25.56
N LEU A 236 97.06 135.42 26.15
CA LEU A 236 98.20 135.58 27.05
C LEU A 236 99.42 136.19 26.34
N PHE A 237 99.64 135.82 25.08
CA PHE A 237 100.74 136.30 24.26
C PHE A 237 100.68 137.82 23.99
N VAL A 238 99.47 138.40 23.92
CA VAL A 238 99.29 139.84 23.68
C VAL A 238 99.85 140.72 24.82
N PHE A 239 99.98 140.19 26.04
CA PHE A 239 100.41 140.93 27.23
C PHE A 239 101.92 140.91 27.50
N LEU A 240 102.70 140.09 26.79
CA LEU A 240 104.16 139.94 27.00
C LEU A 240 105.00 140.98 26.21
N LYS A 241 105.38 142.08 26.88
CA LYS A 241 106.37 143.15 26.49
C LYS A 241 106.12 143.90 25.15
N PRO A 242 106.71 145.11 24.93
CA PRO A 242 106.46 145.91 23.73
C PRO A 242 107.47 145.54 22.62
N VAL A 243 107.17 144.52 21.82
CA VAL A 243 108.04 144.15 20.68
C VAL A 243 107.63 144.84 19.37
N PHE A 244 106.43 145.40 19.29
CA PHE A 244 106.04 146.22 18.15
C PHE A 244 105.34 147.46 18.68
N GLY A 245 105.64 148.61 18.08
CA GLY A 245 105.06 149.93 18.37
C GLY A 245 103.56 150.02 18.05
N ILE A 246 102.81 148.96 18.35
CA ILE A 246 101.37 148.87 18.29
C ILE A 246 100.84 149.79 19.39
N THR A 247 100.05 150.78 18.98
CA THR A 247 99.42 151.71 19.89
C THR A 247 98.44 150.96 20.82
N SER A 248 98.32 151.43 22.07
CA SER A 248 97.56 150.74 23.13
C SER A 248 96.14 150.33 22.71
N MET A 249 95.50 151.11 21.83
CA MET A 249 94.15 150.83 21.35
C MET A 249 94.03 149.53 20.53
N HIS A 250 95.03 149.21 19.70
CA HIS A 250 94.99 148.02 18.85
C HIS A 250 95.19 146.72 19.64
N ARG A 251 95.92 146.75 20.77
CA ARG A 251 96.07 145.58 21.66
C ARG A 251 94.74 145.17 22.31
N TRP A 252 94.01 146.14 22.86
CA TRP A 252 92.73 145.87 23.50
C TRP A 252 91.68 145.34 22.52
N LEU A 253 91.70 145.83 21.27
CA LEU A 253 90.85 145.32 20.20
C LEU A 253 91.11 143.82 19.92
N LEU A 254 92.38 143.41 19.89
CA LEU A 254 92.77 142.03 19.58
C LEU A 254 92.39 141.06 20.72
N VAL A 255 92.57 141.48 21.98
CA VAL A 255 92.11 140.70 23.15
C VAL A 255 90.59 140.56 23.13
N SER A 256 89.86 141.64 22.85
CA SER A 256 88.40 141.60 22.76
C SER A 256 87.92 140.62 21.67
N LEU A 257 88.59 140.56 20.52
CA LEU A 257 88.24 139.64 19.44
C LEU A 257 88.43 138.18 19.87
N LEU A 258 89.55 137.84 20.49
CA LEU A 258 89.85 136.47 20.92
C LEU A 258 88.87 135.96 21.98
N ILE A 259 88.50 136.81 22.94
CA ILE A 259 87.51 136.47 23.96
C ILE A 259 86.12 136.26 23.34
N LEU A 260 85.74 137.07 22.35
CA LEU A 260 84.45 136.93 21.67
C LEU A 260 84.33 135.55 20.96
N ILE A 261 85.42 135.09 20.34
CA ILE A 261 85.45 133.78 19.66
C ILE A 261 85.30 132.63 20.68
N GLN A 262 85.95 132.71 21.84
CA GLN A 262 85.82 131.69 22.89
C GLN A 262 84.39 131.58 23.43
N ILE A 263 83.75 132.72 23.69
CA ILE A 263 82.36 132.73 24.20
C ILE A 263 81.40 132.15 23.15
N SER A 264 81.62 132.46 21.87
CA SER A 264 80.80 131.92 20.77
C SER A 264 80.92 130.39 20.63
N SER A 265 82.12 129.85 20.83
CA SER A 265 82.39 128.40 20.84
C SER A 265 81.63 127.66 21.95
N ILE A 266 81.64 128.21 23.17
CA ILE A 266 80.93 127.65 24.32
C ILE A 266 79.41 127.72 24.11
N GLY A 267 78.91 128.83 23.55
CA GLY A 267 77.49 129.00 23.21
C GLY A 267 76.97 127.94 22.23
N TYR A 268 77.75 127.58 21.21
CA TYR A 268 77.37 126.56 20.22
C TYR A 268 77.18 125.17 20.85
N TYR A 269 78.06 124.76 21.76
CA TYR A 269 77.98 123.45 22.43
C TYR A 269 76.69 123.30 23.27
N LEU A 270 76.33 124.33 24.02
CA LEU A 270 75.13 124.33 24.87
C LEU A 270 73.85 124.20 24.05
N ILE A 271 73.76 124.86 22.88
CA ILE A 271 72.59 124.78 22.00
C ILE A 271 72.45 123.36 21.41
N TYR A 272 73.55 122.72 21.00
CA TYR A 272 73.52 121.37 20.43
C TYR A 272 73.00 120.32 21.43
N VAL A 273 73.50 120.34 22.67
CA VAL A 273 73.09 119.40 23.73
C VAL A 273 71.62 119.60 24.12
N MET A 274 71.12 120.84 24.11
CA MET A 274 69.71 121.11 24.40
C MET A 274 68.75 120.61 23.30
N MET A 275 69.15 120.70 22.03
CA MET A 275 68.29 120.32 20.90
C MET A 275 68.12 118.80 20.72
N HIS A 276 69.02 117.98 21.29
CA HIS A 276 69.04 116.51 21.12
C HIS A 276 68.93 115.71 22.44
N SER A 277 68.09 116.15 23.38
CA SER A 277 67.88 115.49 24.68
C SER A 277 67.20 114.10 24.59
N PHE A 278 67.92 113.08 25.06
CA PHE A 278 67.57 111.64 25.19
C PHE A 278 66.22 111.33 25.86
N LYS A 279 65.69 112.22 26.71
CA LYS A 279 64.44 112.00 27.46
C LYS A 279 63.15 111.95 26.62
N LYS A 280 63.14 112.46 25.38
CA LYS A 280 61.91 112.56 24.58
C LYS A 280 61.52 111.30 23.79
N ILE A 281 62.42 110.33 23.62
CA ILE A 281 62.21 109.17 22.73
C ILE A 281 61.97 107.86 23.51
N VAL A 282 62.66 107.63 24.63
CA VAL A 282 62.58 106.37 25.39
C VAL A 282 61.40 106.29 26.35
N LEU A 283 60.94 107.44 26.88
CA LEU A 283 59.87 107.54 27.86
C LEU A 283 58.52 106.90 27.42
N PRO A 284 58.01 107.12 26.18
CA PRO A 284 56.74 106.51 25.77
C PRO A 284 56.82 104.98 25.62
N LEU A 285 57.98 104.41 25.28
CA LEU A 285 58.17 102.96 25.13
C LEU A 285 58.24 102.25 26.49
N GLN A 286 58.88 102.85 27.50
CA GLN A 286 58.89 102.32 28.87
C GLN A 286 57.48 102.29 29.47
N GLN A 287 56.66 103.32 29.23
CA GLN A 287 55.27 103.35 29.70
C GLN A 287 54.39 102.27 29.05
N GLN A 288 54.63 101.95 27.77
CA GLN A 288 53.90 100.86 27.11
C GLN A 288 54.25 99.48 27.70
N LYS A 289 55.53 99.21 27.98
CA LYS A 289 55.97 97.96 28.61
C LYS A 289 55.31 97.74 29.98
N GLU A 290 55.31 98.77 30.82
CA GLU A 290 54.73 98.73 32.16
C GLU A 290 53.22 98.49 32.13
N THR A 291 52.52 99.07 31.14
CA THR A 291 51.07 98.86 30.96
C THR A 291 50.72 97.39 30.63
N TYR A 292 51.54 96.72 29.81
CA TYR A 292 51.32 95.31 29.48
C TYR A 292 51.70 94.38 30.63
N GLN A 293 52.72 94.72 31.41
CA GLN A 293 53.10 93.98 32.62
C GLN A 293 51.98 93.99 33.67
N ILE A 294 51.37 95.15 33.92
CA ILE A 294 50.22 95.27 34.83
C ILE A 294 49.03 94.44 34.33
N LYS A 295 48.77 94.44 33.01
CA LYS A 295 47.70 93.60 32.42
C LYS A 295 47.96 92.10 32.61
N LEU A 296 49.20 91.65 32.46
CA LEU A 296 49.56 90.24 32.67
C LEU A 296 49.36 89.82 34.13
N GLU A 297 49.80 90.66 35.08
CA GLU A 297 49.65 90.43 36.51
C GLU A 297 48.18 90.36 36.94
N THR A 298 47.33 91.25 36.40
CA THR A 298 45.88 91.19 36.66
C THR A 298 45.23 89.89 36.17
N LEU A 299 45.64 89.38 35.01
CA LEU A 299 45.12 88.11 34.49
C LEU A 299 45.62 86.91 35.31
N LEU A 300 46.87 86.92 35.77
CA LEU A 300 47.45 85.84 36.58
C LEU A 300 46.74 85.71 37.94
N ASN A 301 46.48 86.85 38.59
CA ASN A 301 45.71 86.90 39.83
C ASN A 301 44.25 86.42 39.64
N GLN A 302 43.62 86.79 38.51
CA GLN A 302 42.27 86.31 38.17
C GLN A 302 42.19 84.78 37.98
N ASN A 303 43.31 84.12 37.65
CA ASN A 303 43.37 82.66 37.50
C ASN A 303 43.86 81.94 38.78
N GLY A 304 44.04 82.66 39.89
CA GLY A 304 44.41 82.10 41.19
C GLY A 304 45.89 81.75 41.34
N ILE A 305 46.76 82.34 40.51
CA ILE A 305 48.21 82.14 40.55
C ILE A 305 48.83 83.32 41.29
N SER A 306 49.28 83.10 42.53
CA SER A 306 49.89 84.12 43.39
C SER A 306 51.40 84.24 43.12
N LEU A 307 51.85 85.42 42.72
CA LEU A 307 53.27 85.73 42.46
C LEU A 307 53.86 86.60 43.58
N ASP A 308 53.99 86.05 44.78
CA ASP A 308 54.68 86.75 45.87
C ASP A 308 56.20 86.56 45.76
N GLY A 309 56.91 87.66 45.49
CA GLY A 309 58.38 87.74 45.61
C GLY A 309 59.21 87.27 44.41
N ILE A 310 58.58 87.04 43.26
CA ILE A 310 59.21 86.47 42.06
C ILE A 310 59.67 87.58 41.12
N THR A 311 60.89 87.48 40.59
CA THR A 311 61.40 88.43 39.59
C THR A 311 60.73 88.22 38.24
N ILE A 312 60.65 89.27 37.41
CA ILE A 312 59.94 89.22 36.11
C ILE A 312 60.43 88.07 35.21
N ASP A 313 61.69 87.64 35.34
CA ASP A 313 62.26 86.55 34.55
C ASP A 313 61.77 85.16 34.98
N GLU A 314 61.51 84.94 36.27
CA GLU A 314 61.00 83.67 36.82
C GLU A 314 59.49 83.47 36.50
N ILE A 315 58.75 84.56 36.32
CA ILE A 315 57.35 84.52 35.84
C ILE A 315 57.28 83.97 34.40
N TYR A 316 58.31 84.23 33.58
CA TYR A 316 58.34 83.76 32.20
C TYR A 316 58.54 82.24 32.07
N GLU A 317 59.40 81.62 32.88
CA GLU A 317 59.59 80.16 32.88
C GLU A 317 58.34 79.41 33.39
N PHE A 318 57.72 79.91 34.46
CA PHE A 318 56.50 79.31 35.00
C PHE A 318 55.36 79.26 33.97
N LEU A 319 55.17 80.34 33.20
CA LEU A 319 54.12 80.43 32.18
C LEU A 319 54.30 79.40 31.06
N LEU A 320 55.55 79.14 30.62
CA LEU A 320 55.84 78.14 29.59
C LEU A 320 55.45 76.73 30.03
N GLN A 321 55.87 76.33 31.23
CA GLN A 321 55.57 75.00 31.76
C GLN A 321 54.06 74.81 32.01
N TYR A 322 53.39 75.86 32.50
CA TYR A 322 51.94 75.84 32.72
C TYR A 322 51.15 75.65 31.40
N PHE A 323 51.63 76.18 30.28
CA PHE A 323 51.00 75.98 28.97
C PHE A 323 51.23 74.57 28.40
N GLU A 324 52.39 73.96 28.64
CA GLU A 324 52.65 72.57 28.21
C GLU A 324 51.77 71.57 28.96
N GLU A 325 51.66 71.70 30.29
CA GLU A 325 50.81 70.83 31.12
C GLU A 325 49.32 70.94 30.74
N TYR A 326 48.86 72.15 30.37
CA TYR A 326 47.48 72.36 29.93
C TYR A 326 47.17 71.66 28.59
N ASN A 327 48.13 71.64 27.65
CA ASN A 327 47.95 70.96 26.36
C ASN A 327 47.86 69.44 26.53
N GLU A 328 48.71 68.84 27.35
CA GLU A 328 48.69 67.39 27.63
C GLU A 328 47.39 66.96 28.33
N TYR A 329 46.87 67.78 29.25
CA TYR A 329 45.58 67.57 29.89
C TYR A 329 44.42 67.56 28.87
N ASN A 330 44.44 68.48 27.91
CA ASN A 330 43.38 68.62 26.91
C ASN A 330 43.37 67.46 25.92
N GLU A 331 44.53 66.95 25.48
CA GLU A 331 44.61 65.73 24.67
C GLU A 331 44.00 64.52 25.40
N LYS A 332 44.35 64.32 26.67
CA LYS A 332 43.84 63.19 27.46
C LYS A 332 42.33 63.26 27.73
N GLN A 333 41.76 64.46 27.84
CA GLN A 333 40.31 64.67 27.92
C GLN A 333 39.59 64.33 26.60
N ILE A 334 40.20 64.64 25.45
CA ILE A 334 39.66 64.30 24.12
C ILE A 334 39.68 62.78 23.90
N ASP A 335 40.76 62.10 24.31
CA ASP A 335 40.86 60.63 24.27
C ASP A 335 39.71 60.00 25.09
N LEU A 336 39.46 60.50 26.29
CA LEU A 336 38.41 59.99 27.20
C LEU A 336 37.00 60.20 26.63
N LEU A 337 36.73 61.36 26.02
CA LEU A 337 35.45 61.65 25.36
C LEU A 337 35.20 60.77 24.13
N THR A 338 36.25 60.41 23.40
CA THR A 338 36.15 59.51 22.24
C THR A 338 35.72 58.11 22.69
N ILE A 339 36.34 57.58 23.75
CA ILE A 339 35.99 56.29 24.33
C ILE A 339 34.57 56.31 24.94
N GLN A 340 34.15 57.40 25.59
CA GLN A 340 32.78 57.54 26.11
C GLN A 340 31.73 57.55 25.00
N LYS A 341 32.00 58.23 23.88
CA LYS A 341 31.06 58.30 22.76
C LYS A 341 30.88 56.94 22.05
N GLU A 342 31.94 56.13 21.97
CA GLU A 342 31.84 54.76 21.47
C GLU A 342 30.94 53.85 22.31
N ILE A 343 30.76 54.15 23.61
CA ILE A 343 29.85 53.40 24.49
C ILE A 343 28.39 53.87 24.31
N ASP A 344 28.13 55.17 24.17
CA ASP A 344 26.77 55.71 23.97
C ASP A 344 26.13 55.29 22.63
N GLU A 345 26.94 54.95 21.61
CA GLU A 345 26.45 54.40 20.33
C GLU A 345 26.14 52.88 20.38
N SER A 346 26.59 52.18 21.43
CA SER A 346 26.31 50.76 21.66
C SER A 346 25.11 50.56 22.60
N THR A 347 24.24 49.60 22.31
CA THR A 347 23.06 49.26 23.13
C THR A 347 23.45 49.08 24.59
N SER A 348 22.75 49.78 25.49
CA SER A 348 22.98 49.73 26.94
C SER A 348 22.94 48.28 27.46
N ILE A 349 23.84 47.97 28.40
CA ILE A 349 24.00 46.64 29.01
C ILE A 349 22.66 46.06 29.51
N ASP A 350 21.75 46.92 30.00
CA ASP A 350 20.41 46.51 30.45
C ASP A 350 19.53 45.92 29.34
N ILE A 351 19.64 46.43 28.11
CA ILE A 351 18.88 45.92 26.95
C ILE A 351 19.38 44.52 26.57
N LEU A 352 20.70 44.35 26.53
CA LEU A 352 21.35 43.06 26.24
C LEU A 352 21.06 42.02 27.35
N ALA A 353 21.01 42.44 28.61
CA ALA A 353 20.67 41.56 29.74
C ALA A 353 19.20 41.06 29.68
N GLU A 354 18.27 41.92 29.24
CA GLU A 354 16.86 41.53 29.06
C GLU A 354 16.67 40.62 27.83
N GLU A 355 17.42 40.87 26.75
CA GLU A 355 17.47 39.98 25.59
C GLU A 355 17.98 38.58 25.96
N LYS A 356 19.05 38.50 26.76
CA LYS A 356 19.56 37.24 27.33
C LYS A 356 18.49 36.49 28.12
N ARG A 357 17.73 37.14 29.01
CA ARG A 357 16.65 36.47 29.76
C ARG A 357 15.56 35.90 28.86
N LYS A 358 15.18 36.62 27.80
CA LYS A 358 14.19 36.14 26.84
C LYS A 358 14.70 34.91 26.08
N LEU A 359 15.97 34.93 25.66
CA LEU A 359 16.60 33.78 25.01
C LEU A 359 16.69 32.58 25.96
N GLU A 360 17.06 32.77 27.23
CA GLU A 360 17.07 31.71 28.24
C GLU A 360 15.67 31.12 28.51
N SER A 361 14.63 31.98 28.53
CA SER A 361 13.23 31.53 28.62
C SER A 361 12.81 30.71 27.39
N ASN A 362 13.26 31.09 26.20
CA ASN A 362 12.99 30.33 24.97
C ASN A 362 13.66 28.97 24.99
N VAL A 363 14.91 28.86 25.47
CA VAL A 363 15.58 27.56 25.65
C VAL A 363 14.76 26.65 26.57
N LYS A 364 14.20 27.20 27.66
CA LYS A 364 13.37 26.44 28.59
C LYS A 364 12.08 25.93 27.93
N MET A 365 11.36 26.78 27.19
CA MET A 365 10.17 26.34 26.44
C MET A 365 10.49 25.25 25.42
N LEU A 366 11.56 25.42 24.63
CA LEU A 366 11.98 24.42 23.64
C LEU A 366 12.41 23.10 24.30
N SER A 367 13.00 23.16 25.50
CA SER A 367 13.34 21.98 26.28
C SER A 367 12.11 21.23 26.80
N ASP A 368 11.05 21.96 27.20
CA ASP A 368 9.77 21.35 27.60
C ASP A 368 9.07 20.71 26.38
N GLU A 369 9.16 21.35 25.21
CA GLU A 369 8.65 20.79 23.94
C GLU A 369 9.38 19.50 23.54
N LEU A 370 10.71 19.42 23.71
CA LEU A 370 11.45 18.16 23.50
C LEU A 370 10.95 17.04 24.40
N HIS A 371 10.60 17.33 25.65
CA HIS A 371 10.11 16.31 26.58
C HIS A 371 8.76 15.75 26.15
N ASN A 372 7.84 16.61 25.69
CA ASN A 372 6.55 16.17 25.16
C ASN A 372 6.72 15.33 23.88
N LEU A 373 7.60 15.75 22.96
CA LEU A 373 7.89 15.00 21.73
C LEU A 373 8.52 13.62 22.04
N GLN A 374 9.35 13.54 23.08
CA GLN A 374 9.93 12.28 23.54
C GLN A 374 8.86 11.33 24.10
N GLU A 375 7.84 11.86 24.79
CA GLU A 375 6.68 11.09 25.25
C GLU A 375 5.85 10.55 24.07
N ASP A 376 5.61 11.38 23.04
CA ASP A 376 4.91 10.97 21.81
C ASP A 376 5.65 9.87 21.02
N ILE A 377 6.99 9.88 21.04
CA ILE A 377 7.82 8.85 20.41
C ILE A 377 7.79 7.55 21.23
N GLY A 378 7.64 7.65 22.56
CA GLY A 378 7.56 6.52 23.49
C GLY A 378 8.89 5.82 23.74
N ILE A 379 10.01 6.40 23.31
CA ILE A 379 11.38 5.89 23.49
C ILE A 379 12.24 7.03 24.04
N ALA A 380 13.05 6.73 25.04
CA ALA A 380 13.94 7.74 25.61
C ALA A 380 15.06 8.12 24.63
N ILE A 381 15.22 9.41 24.36
CA ILE A 381 16.22 9.93 23.43
C ILE A 381 17.37 10.54 24.23
N GLU A 382 18.57 9.97 24.06
CA GLU A 382 19.77 10.41 24.79
C GLU A 382 20.61 11.42 23.99
N SER A 383 20.52 11.38 22.65
CA SER A 383 21.28 12.25 21.75
C SER A 383 20.60 12.43 20.39
N ALA A 384 21.06 13.41 19.61
CA ALA A 384 20.60 13.60 18.23
C ALA A 384 20.89 12.37 17.35
N GLU A 385 22.05 11.73 17.49
CA GLU A 385 22.40 10.48 16.79
C GLU A 385 21.49 9.30 17.21
N HIS A 386 21.13 9.22 18.50
CA HIS A 386 20.17 8.24 18.99
C HIS A 386 18.79 8.47 18.35
N CYS A 387 18.32 9.72 18.25
CA CYS A 387 17.07 10.06 17.56
C CYS A 387 17.10 9.67 16.07
N MET A 388 18.23 9.88 15.37
CA MET A 388 18.37 9.45 13.97
C MET A 388 18.31 7.93 13.82
N THR A 389 18.92 7.19 14.75
CA THR A 389 18.90 5.73 14.76
C THR A 389 17.49 5.19 14.99
N ILE A 390 16.76 5.78 15.95
CA ILE A 390 15.35 5.45 16.20
C ILE A 390 14.51 5.75 14.96
N LYS A 391 14.67 6.92 14.35
CA LYS A 391 13.97 7.29 13.12
C LYS A 391 14.24 6.30 11.98
N MET A 392 15.49 5.89 11.77
CA MET A 392 15.83 4.88 10.75
C MET A 392 15.17 3.53 11.04
N SER A 393 15.15 3.09 12.31
CA SER A 393 14.46 1.86 12.72
C SER A 393 12.97 1.92 12.42
N LEU A 394 12.29 3.01 12.83
CA LEU A 394 10.87 3.23 12.57
C LEU A 394 10.57 3.32 11.06
N GLN A 395 11.47 3.91 10.28
CA GLN A 395 11.35 4.00 8.83
C GLN A 395 11.45 2.61 8.16
N ASN A 396 12.37 1.77 8.61
CA ASN A 396 12.49 0.40 8.13
C ASN A 396 11.23 -0.41 8.44
N GLU A 397 10.71 -0.30 9.66
CA GLU A 397 9.47 -0.97 10.07
C GLU A 397 8.26 -0.46 9.27
N LEU A 398 8.20 0.86 9.00
CA LEU A 398 7.18 1.47 8.15
C LEU A 398 7.21 0.88 6.73
N ASP A 399 8.39 0.74 6.15
CA ASP A 399 8.54 0.23 4.78
C ASP A 399 8.27 -1.28 4.69
N GLU A 400 8.62 -2.06 5.73
CA GLU A 400 8.22 -3.46 5.86
C GLU A 400 6.69 -3.60 5.94
N LYS A 401 6.02 -2.80 6.79
CA LYS A 401 4.56 -2.82 6.92
C LYS A 401 3.85 -2.40 5.64
N LYS A 402 4.39 -1.43 4.90
CA LYS A 402 3.88 -1.07 3.56
C LYS A 402 4.01 -2.23 2.57
N ALA A 403 5.14 -2.94 2.58
CA ALA A 403 5.31 -4.11 1.71
C ALA A 403 4.27 -5.20 2.02
N LEU A 404 4.03 -5.48 3.30
CA LEU A 404 2.99 -6.42 3.74
C LEU A 404 1.57 -5.95 3.41
N LEU A 405 1.30 -4.65 3.46
CA LEU A 405 0.03 -4.05 3.02
C LEU A 405 -0.19 -4.29 1.52
N VAL A 406 0.81 -3.99 0.69
CA VAL A 406 0.75 -4.22 -0.76
C VAL A 406 0.58 -5.70 -1.09
N GLU A 407 1.29 -6.58 -0.39
CA GLU A 407 1.11 -8.04 -0.54
C GLU A 407 -0.33 -8.46 -0.19
N SER A 408 -0.90 -7.91 0.89
CA SER A 408 -2.28 -8.21 1.30
C SER A 408 -3.32 -7.66 0.32
N GLN A 409 -3.10 -6.46 -0.24
CA GLN A 409 -3.92 -5.90 -1.30
C GLN A 409 -3.87 -6.74 -2.58
N ASN A 410 -2.67 -7.15 -3.00
CA ASN A 410 -2.50 -8.06 -4.15
C ASN A 410 -3.21 -9.40 -3.90
N LYS A 411 -3.17 -9.94 -2.67
CA LYS A 411 -3.94 -11.14 -2.32
C LYS A 411 -5.43 -10.91 -2.47
N LEU A 412 -5.94 -9.76 -2.02
CA LEU A 412 -7.35 -9.39 -2.15
C LEU A 412 -7.79 -9.31 -3.62
N ASP A 413 -7.02 -8.63 -4.46
CA ASP A 413 -7.32 -8.45 -5.89
C ASP A 413 -7.33 -9.77 -6.68
N ASN A 414 -6.61 -10.78 -6.19
CA ASN A 414 -6.56 -12.11 -6.81
C ASN A 414 -7.70 -13.04 -6.34
N ILE A 415 -8.53 -12.64 -5.38
CA ILE A 415 -9.69 -13.43 -4.96
C ILE A 415 -10.87 -13.11 -5.90
N PRO A 416 -11.37 -14.08 -6.69
CA PRO A 416 -12.45 -13.84 -7.62
C PRO A 416 -13.74 -13.48 -6.87
N GLU A 417 -14.27 -12.29 -7.17
CA GLU A 417 -15.45 -11.72 -6.53
C GLU A 417 -16.74 -12.16 -7.27
N GLU A 418 -17.04 -13.45 -7.25
CA GLU A 418 -18.33 -13.95 -7.77
C GLU A 418 -19.32 -14.19 -6.62
N ILE A 419 -20.18 -13.20 -6.39
CA ILE A 419 -21.34 -13.36 -5.53
C ILE A 419 -22.56 -13.76 -6.36
N ILE A 420 -22.69 -15.06 -6.59
CA ILE A 420 -23.87 -15.64 -7.25
C ILE A 420 -24.76 -16.28 -6.18
N ASP A 421 -26.06 -16.04 -6.27
CA ASP A 421 -27.08 -16.76 -5.50
C ASP A 421 -27.53 -17.98 -6.31
N TYR A 422 -27.38 -19.17 -5.72
CA TYR A 422 -27.68 -20.44 -6.35
C TYR A 422 -29.02 -21.03 -5.88
N GLU A 423 -29.77 -20.35 -5.00
CA GLU A 423 -30.93 -20.97 -4.33
C GLU A 423 -32.07 -21.26 -5.32
N ASP A 424 -32.31 -20.37 -6.29
CA ASP A 424 -33.30 -20.60 -7.35
C ASP A 424 -32.93 -21.79 -8.26
N GLU A 425 -31.66 -21.89 -8.65
CA GLU A 425 -31.17 -22.99 -9.49
C GLU A 425 -31.24 -24.34 -8.74
N LYS A 426 -30.90 -24.33 -7.45
CA LYS A 426 -31.00 -25.50 -6.57
C LYS A 426 -32.45 -25.95 -6.38
N ASN A 427 -33.38 -25.03 -6.13
CA ASN A 427 -34.79 -25.34 -6.00
C ASN A 427 -35.36 -25.95 -7.30
N SER A 428 -34.96 -25.40 -8.45
CA SER A 428 -35.33 -25.96 -9.77
C SER A 428 -34.83 -27.39 -9.97
N ILE A 429 -33.56 -27.67 -9.64
CA ILE A 429 -32.98 -29.02 -9.75
C ILE A 429 -33.65 -30.01 -8.78
N LEU A 430 -33.95 -29.57 -7.56
CA LEU A 430 -34.64 -30.41 -6.56
C LEU A 430 -36.04 -30.78 -7.01
N GLN A 431 -36.77 -29.84 -7.62
CA GLN A 431 -38.09 -30.11 -8.17
C GLN A 431 -38.02 -31.09 -9.34
N GLU A 432 -37.05 -30.93 -10.25
CA GLU A 432 -36.82 -31.86 -11.36
C GLU A 432 -36.51 -33.29 -10.87
N ILE A 433 -35.72 -33.44 -9.80
CA ILE A 433 -35.46 -34.74 -9.19
C ILE A 433 -36.74 -35.37 -8.65
N ASP A 434 -37.57 -34.62 -7.92
CA ASP A 434 -38.82 -35.12 -7.35
C ASP A 434 -39.80 -35.59 -8.45
N ASP A 435 -39.90 -34.83 -9.54
CA ASP A 435 -40.75 -35.18 -10.68
C ASP A 435 -40.25 -36.45 -11.40
N LEU A 436 -38.94 -36.57 -11.62
CA LEU A 436 -38.34 -37.78 -12.21
C LEU A 436 -38.47 -39.00 -11.28
N GLU A 437 -38.36 -38.83 -9.95
CA GLU A 437 -38.53 -39.92 -8.99
C GLU A 437 -39.99 -40.42 -8.94
N LYS A 438 -40.97 -39.51 -9.07
CA LYS A 438 -42.40 -39.87 -9.23
C LYS A 438 -42.65 -40.64 -10.53
N GLU A 439 -42.05 -40.21 -11.63
CA GLU A 439 -42.15 -40.90 -12.93
C GLU A 439 -41.55 -42.32 -12.83
N LEU A 440 -40.33 -42.43 -12.28
CA LEU A 440 -39.63 -43.70 -12.08
C LEU A 440 -40.47 -44.67 -11.24
N LYS A 441 -41.07 -44.20 -10.14
CA LYS A 441 -41.94 -45.02 -9.29
C LYS A 441 -43.14 -45.55 -10.06
N THR A 442 -43.80 -44.70 -10.85
CA THR A 442 -44.96 -45.08 -11.65
C THR A 442 -44.61 -46.16 -12.68
N ILE A 443 -43.45 -46.06 -13.33
CA ILE A 443 -42.99 -47.05 -14.31
C ILE A 443 -42.64 -48.38 -13.62
N ASN A 444 -41.94 -48.34 -12.48
CA ASN A 444 -41.62 -49.54 -11.71
C ASN A 444 -42.88 -50.28 -11.21
N GLU A 445 -43.92 -49.56 -10.80
CA GLU A 445 -45.20 -50.16 -10.41
C GLU A 445 -45.87 -50.85 -11.59
N LYS A 446 -45.87 -50.23 -12.78
CA LYS A 446 -46.39 -50.85 -14.02
C LYS A 446 -45.61 -52.10 -14.42
N ASP A 447 -44.28 -52.06 -14.36
CA ASP A 447 -43.43 -53.21 -14.64
C ASP A 447 -43.71 -54.38 -13.68
N ARG A 448 -43.82 -54.08 -12.39
CA ARG A 448 -44.20 -55.08 -11.38
C ARG A 448 -45.55 -55.71 -11.67
N LEU A 449 -46.57 -54.93 -12.05
CA LEU A 449 -47.90 -55.45 -12.39
C LEU A 449 -47.86 -56.37 -13.61
N ILE A 450 -47.14 -56.00 -14.67
CA ILE A 450 -46.98 -56.83 -15.87
C ILE A 450 -46.33 -58.16 -15.51
N ASN A 451 -45.26 -58.14 -14.71
CA ASN A 451 -44.56 -59.36 -14.28
C ASN A 451 -45.45 -60.27 -13.42
N ILE A 452 -46.30 -59.71 -12.56
CA ILE A 452 -47.30 -60.47 -11.80
C ILE A 452 -48.31 -61.14 -12.74
N ILE A 453 -48.81 -60.41 -13.75
CA ILE A 453 -49.78 -60.96 -14.72
C ILE A 453 -49.15 -62.11 -15.51
N ILE A 454 -47.93 -61.93 -16.03
CA ILE A 454 -47.21 -62.95 -16.80
C ILE A 454 -47.00 -64.21 -15.94
N THR A 455 -46.49 -64.05 -14.72
CA THR A 455 -46.21 -65.17 -13.81
C THR A 455 -47.49 -65.92 -13.41
N SER A 456 -48.56 -65.18 -13.12
CA SER A 456 -49.86 -65.76 -12.76
C SER A 456 -50.46 -66.53 -13.93
N PHE A 457 -50.33 -65.99 -15.14
CA PHE A 457 -50.79 -66.65 -16.36
C PHE A 457 -49.98 -67.92 -16.66
N ASP A 458 -48.65 -67.86 -16.60
CA ASP A 458 -47.79 -69.04 -16.81
C ASP A 458 -48.13 -70.16 -15.80
N THR A 459 -48.33 -69.79 -14.54
CA THR A 459 -48.78 -70.74 -13.50
C THR A 459 -50.14 -71.38 -13.83
N ALA A 460 -51.10 -70.57 -14.29
CA ALA A 460 -52.43 -71.06 -14.67
C ALA A 460 -52.36 -71.99 -15.90
N MET A 461 -51.56 -71.62 -16.91
CA MET A 461 -51.32 -72.42 -18.10
C MET A 461 -50.69 -73.77 -17.74
N GLN A 462 -49.64 -73.79 -16.91
CA GLN A 462 -48.97 -75.03 -16.51
C GLN A 462 -49.92 -75.97 -15.77
N ARG A 463 -50.79 -75.44 -14.89
CA ARG A 463 -51.85 -76.22 -14.22
C ARG A 463 -52.85 -76.77 -15.23
N TYR A 464 -53.38 -75.94 -16.11
CA TYR A 464 -54.34 -76.36 -17.13
C TYR A 464 -53.77 -77.44 -18.05
N PHE A 465 -52.54 -77.25 -18.55
CA PHE A 465 -51.85 -78.26 -19.34
C PHE A 465 -51.70 -79.58 -18.59
N LYS A 466 -51.24 -79.54 -17.32
CA LYS A 466 -51.06 -80.73 -16.49
C LYS A 466 -52.36 -81.52 -16.34
N ASP A 467 -53.47 -80.84 -16.09
CA ASP A 467 -54.79 -81.47 -15.95
C ASP A 467 -55.24 -82.13 -17.26
N ARG A 468 -55.12 -81.41 -18.38
CA ARG A 468 -55.47 -81.94 -19.72
C ARG A 468 -54.56 -83.09 -20.14
N PHE A 469 -53.28 -83.03 -19.82
CA PHE A 469 -52.31 -84.09 -20.08
C PHE A 469 -52.63 -85.37 -19.29
N ASN A 470 -53.10 -85.24 -18.04
CA ASN A 470 -53.59 -86.37 -17.27
C ASN A 470 -54.84 -87.00 -17.89
N ILE A 471 -55.80 -86.19 -18.36
CA ILE A 471 -56.99 -86.69 -19.07
C ILE A 471 -56.60 -87.43 -20.35
N LEU A 472 -55.68 -86.86 -21.15
CA LEU A 472 -55.15 -87.51 -22.36
C LEU A 472 -54.54 -88.87 -22.04
N THR A 473 -53.72 -88.94 -20.99
CA THR A 473 -53.09 -90.19 -20.55
C THR A 473 -54.14 -91.26 -20.20
N GLY A 474 -55.17 -90.88 -19.44
CA GLY A 474 -56.26 -91.79 -19.07
C GLY A 474 -57.02 -92.32 -20.29
N LYS A 475 -57.32 -91.44 -21.26
CA LYS A 475 -57.94 -91.83 -22.54
C LYS A 475 -57.07 -92.76 -23.37
N LEU A 476 -55.78 -92.43 -23.47
CA LEU A 476 -54.78 -93.23 -24.17
C LEU A 476 -54.70 -94.65 -23.63
N LYS A 477 -54.73 -94.81 -22.31
CA LYS A 477 -54.71 -96.13 -21.67
C LYS A 477 -55.91 -96.98 -22.09
N ILE A 478 -57.11 -96.41 -22.07
CA ILE A 478 -58.34 -97.11 -22.48
C ILE A 478 -58.25 -97.49 -23.96
N MET A 479 -57.93 -96.53 -24.82
CA MET A 479 -57.81 -96.74 -26.26
C MET A 479 -56.73 -97.78 -26.61
N LEU A 480 -55.59 -97.78 -25.91
CA LEU A 480 -54.54 -98.78 -26.09
C LEU A 480 -54.98 -100.17 -25.65
N GLN A 481 -55.72 -100.29 -24.55
CA GLN A 481 -56.27 -101.57 -24.11
C GLN A 481 -57.25 -102.14 -25.14
N ASP A 482 -58.12 -101.29 -25.71
CA ASP A 482 -59.04 -101.68 -26.77
C ASP A 482 -58.27 -102.13 -28.03
N LEU A 483 -57.34 -101.31 -28.52
CA LEU A 483 -56.60 -101.55 -29.77
C LEU A 483 -55.70 -102.78 -29.72
N THR A 484 -55.09 -103.04 -28.56
CA THR A 484 -54.12 -104.13 -28.40
C THR A 484 -54.72 -105.38 -27.79
N GLN A 485 -55.94 -105.31 -27.25
CA GLN A 485 -56.58 -106.39 -26.47
C GLN A 485 -55.67 -106.99 -25.38
N ASN A 486 -54.79 -106.15 -24.80
CA ASN A 486 -53.75 -106.56 -23.85
C ASN A 486 -52.69 -107.54 -24.39
N LYS A 487 -52.54 -107.70 -25.72
CA LYS A 487 -51.50 -108.53 -26.37
C LYS A 487 -50.07 -108.10 -25.99
N PHE A 488 -49.87 -106.84 -25.57
CA PHE A 488 -48.59 -106.30 -25.11
C PHE A 488 -48.44 -106.22 -23.58
N GLY A 489 -49.35 -106.84 -22.80
CA GLY A 489 -49.35 -106.76 -21.34
C GLY A 489 -50.02 -105.50 -20.77
N LYS A 490 -50.05 -105.38 -19.43
CA LYS A 490 -50.64 -104.21 -18.76
C LYS A 490 -49.74 -102.99 -18.93
N ILE A 491 -50.17 -102.05 -19.77
CA ILE A 491 -49.56 -100.73 -19.90
C ILE A 491 -50.19 -99.79 -18.86
N ASP A 492 -49.37 -99.22 -17.97
CA ASP A 492 -49.83 -98.25 -16.97
C ASP A 492 -49.77 -96.80 -17.47
N GLU A 493 -50.36 -95.88 -16.69
CA GLU A 493 -50.44 -94.47 -17.04
C GLU A 493 -49.08 -93.75 -16.94
N GLU A 494 -48.20 -94.20 -16.06
CA GLU A 494 -46.86 -93.60 -15.91
C GLU A 494 -45.97 -93.90 -17.12
N TYR A 495 -46.05 -95.12 -17.65
CA TYR A 495 -45.39 -95.52 -18.88
C TYR A 495 -45.90 -94.71 -20.07
N ILE A 496 -47.22 -94.53 -20.20
CA ILE A 496 -47.81 -93.68 -21.25
C ILE A 496 -47.31 -92.25 -21.11
N LYS A 497 -47.36 -91.65 -19.92
CA LYS A 497 -46.85 -90.29 -19.65
C LYS A 497 -45.41 -90.15 -20.12
N LYS A 498 -44.53 -91.08 -19.73
CA LYS A 498 -43.12 -91.04 -20.10
C LYS A 498 -42.90 -91.04 -21.61
N ILE A 499 -43.67 -91.85 -22.34
CA ILE A 499 -43.55 -92.01 -23.80
C ILE A 499 -44.06 -90.78 -24.54
N ILE A 500 -45.20 -90.22 -24.16
CA ILE A 500 -45.80 -89.10 -24.90
C ILE A 500 -45.20 -87.74 -24.55
N THR A 501 -44.44 -87.61 -23.43
CA THR A 501 -43.85 -86.34 -22.99
C THR A 501 -42.69 -85.85 -23.87
N HIS A 502 -41.93 -86.75 -24.48
CA HIS A 502 -40.73 -86.37 -25.26
C HIS A 502 -40.81 -86.87 -26.70
N SER A 503 -40.90 -88.19 -26.90
CA SER A 503 -41.10 -88.82 -28.21
C SER A 503 -41.59 -90.24 -28.02
N ILE A 504 -42.43 -90.74 -28.94
CA ILE A 504 -42.93 -92.11 -28.86
C ILE A 504 -41.79 -93.09 -29.21
N ASN A 505 -40.98 -93.41 -28.21
CA ASN A 505 -39.83 -94.28 -28.36
C ASN A 505 -40.08 -95.62 -27.66
N THR A 506 -40.65 -96.57 -28.40
CA THR A 506 -40.79 -97.95 -27.95
C THR A 506 -40.04 -98.89 -28.91
N PRO A 507 -39.37 -99.94 -28.40
CA PRO A 507 -38.59 -100.86 -29.24
C PRO A 507 -39.45 -101.73 -30.15
N ASN A 508 -40.76 -101.84 -29.87
CA ASN A 508 -41.73 -102.56 -30.69
C ASN A 508 -42.42 -101.60 -31.67
N PRO A 509 -42.23 -101.75 -33.01
CA PRO A 509 -42.85 -100.89 -34.02
C PRO A 509 -44.38 -100.96 -34.04
N SER A 510 -44.97 -102.14 -33.82
CA SER A 510 -46.43 -102.32 -33.78
C SER A 510 -47.05 -101.62 -32.57
N LEU A 511 -46.39 -101.71 -31.40
CA LEU A 511 -46.82 -100.97 -30.21
C LEU A 511 -46.64 -99.46 -30.40
N LYS A 512 -45.53 -99.02 -31.00
CA LYS A 512 -45.27 -97.60 -31.34
C LYS A 512 -46.39 -97.05 -32.20
N TYR A 513 -46.78 -97.80 -33.23
CA TYR A 513 -47.89 -97.48 -34.12
C TYR A 513 -49.22 -97.37 -33.36
N CYS A 514 -49.54 -98.36 -32.53
CA CYS A 514 -50.75 -98.37 -31.72
C CYS A 514 -50.84 -97.17 -30.77
N ILE A 515 -49.74 -96.80 -30.11
CA ILE A 515 -49.68 -95.62 -29.23
C ILE A 515 -49.91 -94.33 -30.04
N TYR A 516 -49.30 -94.20 -31.21
CA TYR A 516 -49.46 -93.02 -32.05
C TYR A 516 -50.89 -92.86 -32.58
N VAL A 517 -51.49 -93.96 -33.07
CA VAL A 517 -52.90 -94.00 -33.51
C VAL A 517 -53.82 -93.61 -32.35
N ALA A 518 -53.70 -94.28 -31.20
CA ALA A 518 -54.49 -93.97 -30.02
C ALA A 518 -54.33 -92.51 -29.59
N ALA A 519 -53.12 -91.95 -29.66
CA ALA A 519 -52.85 -90.58 -29.27
C ALA A 519 -53.53 -89.57 -30.18
N ILE A 520 -53.53 -89.79 -31.49
CA ILE A 520 -54.20 -88.89 -32.45
C ILE A 520 -55.71 -88.92 -32.26
N PHE A 521 -56.30 -90.10 -32.06
CA PHE A 521 -57.74 -90.21 -31.78
C PHE A 521 -58.11 -89.57 -30.44
N ALA A 522 -57.33 -89.81 -29.38
CA ALA A 522 -57.56 -89.20 -28.07
C ALA A 522 -57.40 -87.67 -28.11
N LEU A 523 -56.39 -87.15 -28.82
CA LEU A 523 -56.18 -85.72 -29.02
C LEU A 523 -57.32 -85.08 -29.81
N TYR A 524 -57.79 -85.74 -30.87
CA TYR A 524 -58.92 -85.25 -31.65
C TYR A 524 -60.20 -85.24 -30.82
N GLU A 525 -60.45 -86.25 -29.98
CA GLU A 525 -61.62 -86.26 -29.10
C GLU A 525 -61.57 -85.11 -28.09
N LEU A 526 -60.42 -84.87 -27.45
CA LEU A 526 -60.23 -83.74 -26.54
C LEU A 526 -60.39 -82.39 -27.26
N LEU A 527 -59.95 -82.30 -28.51
CA LEU A 527 -60.18 -81.13 -29.35
C LEU A 527 -61.67 -80.94 -29.64
N GLN A 528 -62.43 -81.99 -29.98
CA GLN A 528 -63.87 -81.90 -30.24
C GLN A 528 -64.66 -81.46 -29.01
N GLN A 529 -64.23 -81.86 -27.80
CA GLN A 529 -64.87 -81.43 -26.56
C GLN A 529 -64.76 -79.91 -26.36
N GLU A 530 -63.63 -79.32 -26.74
CA GLU A 530 -63.42 -77.87 -26.63
C GLU A 530 -63.96 -77.11 -27.84
N LEU A 531 -63.78 -77.65 -29.05
CA LEU A 531 -64.07 -76.97 -30.31
C LEU A 531 -64.93 -77.89 -31.21
N PRO A 532 -66.22 -78.09 -30.88
CA PRO A 532 -67.09 -79.05 -31.57
C PRO A 532 -67.38 -78.71 -33.03
N ASN A 533 -67.12 -77.47 -33.45
CA ASN A 533 -67.34 -77.01 -34.83
C ASN A 533 -66.12 -77.20 -35.75
N ILE A 534 -65.00 -77.72 -35.23
CA ILE A 534 -63.80 -77.98 -36.01
C ILE A 534 -63.81 -79.45 -36.40
N HIS A 535 -63.95 -79.76 -37.68
CA HIS A 535 -63.86 -81.14 -38.17
C HIS A 535 -62.63 -81.29 -39.06
N LEU A 536 -61.71 -82.16 -38.65
CA LEU A 536 -60.46 -82.41 -39.37
C LEU A 536 -60.50 -83.83 -39.96
N PRO A 537 -60.30 -84.00 -41.27
CA PRO A 537 -60.17 -85.34 -41.85
C PRO A 537 -58.92 -86.03 -41.28
N LEU A 538 -58.88 -87.36 -41.37
CA LEU A 538 -57.71 -88.17 -41.05
C LEU A 538 -57.32 -88.99 -42.28
N ILE A 539 -56.05 -88.92 -42.64
CA ILE A 539 -55.45 -89.79 -43.64
C ILE A 539 -54.60 -90.81 -42.89
N ILE A 540 -54.80 -92.09 -43.17
CA ILE A 540 -53.99 -93.18 -42.62
C ILE A 540 -53.28 -93.86 -43.78
N ASP A 541 -51.95 -93.86 -43.74
CA ASP A 541 -51.10 -94.42 -44.78
C ASP A 541 -50.67 -95.85 -44.41
N ASP A 542 -50.98 -96.79 -45.29
CA ASP A 542 -50.73 -98.22 -45.22
C ASP A 542 -50.69 -98.83 -43.79
N PRO A 543 -51.81 -98.82 -43.05
CA PRO A 543 -51.84 -99.24 -41.64
C PRO A 543 -51.59 -100.74 -41.45
N PHE A 544 -51.84 -101.55 -42.47
CA PHE A 544 -51.95 -103.01 -42.36
C PHE A 544 -50.64 -103.76 -42.58
N VAL A 545 -49.53 -103.07 -42.82
CA VAL A 545 -48.23 -103.69 -43.20
C VAL A 545 -47.69 -104.66 -42.14
N LEU A 546 -48.00 -104.40 -40.86
CA LEU A 546 -47.55 -105.22 -39.73
C LEU A 546 -48.68 -106.07 -39.10
N MET A 547 -49.82 -106.21 -39.80
CA MET A 547 -51.01 -106.87 -39.27
C MET A 547 -51.39 -108.10 -40.10
N ASP A 548 -51.83 -109.16 -39.44
CA ASP A 548 -52.47 -110.31 -40.10
C ASP A 548 -53.95 -110.01 -40.42
N GLU A 549 -54.63 -110.93 -41.13
CA GLU A 549 -56.02 -110.73 -41.56
C GLU A 549 -57.00 -110.57 -40.37
N GLU A 550 -56.76 -111.29 -39.27
CA GLU A 550 -57.56 -111.21 -38.05
C GLU A 550 -57.37 -109.85 -37.35
N THR A 551 -56.12 -109.44 -37.12
CA THR A 551 -55.78 -108.15 -36.49
C THR A 551 -56.25 -106.98 -37.33
N MET A 552 -56.21 -107.09 -38.66
CA MET A 552 -56.76 -106.08 -39.58
C MET A 552 -58.28 -105.92 -39.40
N GLY A 553 -59.03 -107.03 -39.28
CA GLY A 553 -60.47 -106.98 -39.01
C GLY A 553 -60.80 -106.34 -37.66
N GLU A 554 -60.04 -106.69 -36.62
CA GLU A 554 -60.16 -106.08 -35.28
C GLU A 554 -59.86 -104.58 -35.30
N PHE A 555 -58.76 -104.18 -35.96
CA PHE A 555 -58.35 -102.79 -36.08
C PHE A 555 -59.40 -101.94 -36.79
N ILE A 556 -59.97 -102.42 -37.89
CA ILE A 556 -61.04 -101.71 -38.62
C ILE A 556 -62.28 -101.53 -37.75
N LYS A 557 -62.68 -102.58 -37.02
CA LYS A 557 -63.83 -102.51 -36.11
C LYS A 557 -63.62 -101.46 -35.02
N ILE A 558 -62.42 -101.40 -34.44
CA ILE A 558 -62.06 -100.41 -33.42
C ILE A 558 -62.01 -99.00 -34.02
N LEU A 559 -61.42 -98.84 -35.21
CA LEU A 559 -61.43 -97.57 -35.92
C LEU A 559 -62.86 -97.09 -36.17
N GLN A 560 -63.76 -97.93 -36.68
CA GLN A 560 -65.17 -97.55 -36.91
C GLN A 560 -65.85 -97.04 -35.63
N LEU A 561 -65.50 -97.59 -34.45
CA LEU A 561 -66.01 -97.11 -33.17
C LEU A 561 -65.42 -95.75 -32.78
N TRP A 562 -64.13 -95.53 -32.99
CA TRP A 562 -63.45 -94.28 -32.60
C TRP A 562 -63.67 -93.12 -33.56
N VAL A 563 -63.96 -93.42 -34.83
CA VAL A 563 -64.09 -92.43 -35.90
C VAL A 563 -65.27 -91.50 -35.67
N GLY A 564 -66.39 -92.00 -35.15
CA GLY A 564 -67.58 -91.18 -34.91
C GLY A 564 -67.98 -90.37 -36.15
N ASN A 565 -68.00 -89.03 -36.04
CA ASN A 565 -68.33 -88.11 -37.13
C ASN A 565 -67.12 -87.68 -37.99
N ARG A 566 -65.93 -88.23 -37.74
CA ARG A 566 -64.70 -87.85 -38.43
C ARG A 566 -64.61 -88.53 -39.79
N GLN A 567 -64.19 -87.81 -40.84
CA GLN A 567 -63.86 -88.46 -42.11
C GLN A 567 -62.48 -89.11 -42.01
N VAL A 568 -62.39 -90.41 -42.29
CA VAL A 568 -61.11 -91.15 -42.34
C VAL A 568 -60.90 -91.76 -43.72
N ILE A 569 -59.74 -91.49 -44.29
CA ILE A 569 -59.29 -91.96 -45.60
C ILE A 569 -58.09 -92.87 -45.37
N ILE A 570 -58.17 -94.12 -45.80
CA ILE A 570 -57.09 -95.09 -45.63
C ILE A 570 -56.51 -95.41 -47.01
N PHE A 571 -55.22 -95.17 -47.19
CA PHE A 571 -54.46 -95.67 -48.32
C PHE A 571 -53.82 -97.00 -47.93
N THR A 572 -53.96 -98.03 -48.74
CA THR A 572 -53.29 -99.31 -48.46
C THR A 572 -53.04 -100.11 -49.73
N HIS A 573 -51.95 -100.86 -49.72
CA HIS A 573 -51.59 -101.82 -50.77
C HIS A 573 -52.19 -103.21 -50.49
N ASN A 574 -52.76 -103.42 -49.30
CA ASN A 574 -53.30 -104.70 -48.88
C ASN A 574 -54.66 -104.97 -49.52
N SER A 575 -54.69 -105.82 -50.55
CA SER A 575 -55.91 -106.15 -51.31
C SER A 575 -56.98 -106.90 -50.49
N ASN A 576 -56.62 -107.48 -49.33
CA ASN A 576 -57.57 -108.13 -48.44
C ASN A 576 -58.58 -107.16 -47.82
N ILE A 577 -58.30 -105.86 -47.80
CA ILE A 577 -59.22 -104.83 -47.30
C ILE A 577 -60.57 -104.81 -48.04
N LYS A 578 -60.59 -105.25 -49.32
CA LYS A 578 -61.80 -105.35 -50.14
C LYS A 578 -62.85 -106.30 -49.56
N LYS A 579 -62.42 -107.25 -48.72
CA LYS A 579 -63.33 -108.18 -48.01
C LYS A 579 -64.05 -107.51 -46.84
N LEU A 580 -63.54 -106.37 -46.36
CA LEU A 580 -63.93 -105.77 -45.07
C LEU A 580 -64.59 -104.39 -45.23
N CYS A 581 -64.24 -103.62 -46.26
CA CYS A 581 -64.75 -102.27 -46.48
C CYS A 581 -65.05 -102.00 -47.96
N ALA A 582 -65.86 -100.98 -48.25
CA ALA A 582 -65.98 -100.41 -49.60
C ALA A 582 -64.66 -99.71 -49.96
N VAL A 583 -64.11 -100.02 -51.13
CA VAL A 583 -62.80 -99.52 -51.60
C VAL A 583 -62.97 -98.80 -52.92
N THR A 584 -62.32 -97.64 -53.05
CA THR A 584 -62.14 -96.93 -54.32
C THR A 584 -60.75 -97.23 -54.84
N GLU A 585 -60.64 -97.79 -56.04
CA GLU A 585 -59.34 -97.97 -56.72
C GLU A 585 -58.95 -96.63 -57.36
N LEU A 586 -57.72 -96.18 -57.07
CA LEU A 586 -57.15 -94.91 -57.56
C LEU A 586 -56.15 -95.15 -58.68
#